data_AF-A0A5Q0SMH9-F1
#
_entry.id   AF-A0A5Q0SMH9-F1
#
_cell.length_a   1.000
_cell.length_b   1.000
_cell.length_c   1.000
_cell.angle_alpha   90.00
_cell.angle_beta   90.00
_cell.angle_gamma   90.00
#
_symmetry.space_group_name_H-M   'P 1'
#
loop_
_entity.id
_entity.type
_entity.pdbx_description
1 polymer ?
#
loop_
_entity_poly.entity_id
_entity_poly.type
_entity_poly.pdbx_seq_one_letter_code
_entity_poly.pdbx_strand_id
1 'polypeptide(L)' 'MKYSKFWTRFKEWALTTNDDILPYKLRKIIEIIKQNPDITLVRLAGYLDTDALYLARYLRDSYRTIVET' A
#
# COMPACT_ATOMS: atom_id res chain seq x y z
N MET A 1 -13.20 -0.77 12.13
CA MET A 1 -12.30 0.01 11.23
C MET A 1 -12.68 -0.30 9.78
N LYS A 2 -12.97 0.67 8.91
CA LYS A 2 -13.38 0.40 7.52
C LYS A 2 -12.14 0.33 6.60
N TYR A 3 -11.54 -0.85 6.48
CA TYR A 3 -10.36 -1.09 5.63
C TYR A 3 -10.58 -0.71 4.16
N SER A 4 -11.82 -0.74 3.67
CA SER A 4 -12.16 -0.27 2.32
C SER A 4 -11.83 1.20 2.10
N LYS A 5 -12.17 2.07 3.07
CA LYS A 5 -11.85 3.52 2.99
C LYS A 5 -10.35 3.77 3.07
N PHE A 6 -9.65 3.00 3.91
CA PHE A 6 -8.20 3.09 4.02
C PHE A 6 -7.51 2.71 2.69
N TRP A 7 -7.90 1.58 2.09
CA TRP A 7 -7.30 1.10 0.85
C TRP A 7 -7.40 2.12 -0.29
N THR A 8 -8.58 2.74 -0.48
CA THR A 8 -8.76 3.78 -1.50
C THR A 8 -7.78 4.94 -1.31
N ARG A 9 -7.69 5.48 -0.09
CA ARG A 9 -6.78 6.59 0.24
C ARG A 9 -5.32 6.20 0.05
N PHE A 10 -4.94 5.01 0.52
CA PHE A 10 -3.58 4.51 0.37
C PHE A 10 -3.20 4.37 -1.10
N LYS A 11 -4.10 3.84 -1.95
CA LYS A 11 -3.84 3.73 -3.40
C LYS A 11 -3.68 5.09 -4.06
N GLU A 12 -4.55 6.04 -3.77
CA GLU A 12 -4.45 7.40 -4.32
C GLU A 12 -3.12 8.06 -3.97
N TRP A 13 -2.68 7.91 -2.71
CA TRP A 13 -1.36 8.36 -2.29
C TRP A 13 -0.23 7.60 -2.99
N ALA A 14 -0.29 6.28 -3.05
CA ALA A 14 0.72 5.44 -3.71
C ALA A 14 0.89 5.80 -5.20
N LEU A 15 -0.18 6.20 -5.89
CA LEU A 15 -0.13 6.62 -7.29
C LEU A 15 0.54 7.99 -7.50
N THR A 16 0.55 8.85 -6.47
CA THR A 16 1.05 10.23 -6.57
C THR A 16 2.37 10.46 -5.84
N THR A 17 2.79 9.53 -4.98
CA THR A 17 4.02 9.67 -4.19
C THR A 17 5.30 9.44 -5.01
N ASN A 18 6.35 10.21 -4.70
CA ASN A 18 7.69 10.04 -5.25
C ASN A 18 8.53 9.15 -4.32
N ASP A 19 9.25 8.19 -4.91
CA ASP A 19 9.75 7.01 -4.21
C ASP A 19 11.03 7.23 -3.37
N ASP A 20 11.53 8.47 -3.32
CA ASP A 20 12.91 8.78 -2.89
C ASP A 20 13.18 8.57 -1.38
N ILE A 21 12.15 8.52 -0.53
CA ILE A 21 12.30 8.41 0.94
C ILE A 21 11.51 7.22 1.53
N LEU A 22 11.12 6.25 0.69
CA LEU A 22 10.32 5.11 1.14
C LEU A 22 11.17 3.88 1.49
N PRO A 23 10.84 3.14 2.56
CA PRO A 23 11.46 1.84 2.84
C PRO A 23 11.36 0.90 1.62
N TYR A 24 12.40 0.13 1.35
CA TYR A 24 12.49 -0.71 0.15
C TYR A 24 11.24 -1.58 -0.10
N LYS A 25 10.73 -2.25 0.95
CA LYS A 25 9.53 -3.09 0.86
C LYS A 25 8.30 -2.28 0.44
N LEU A 26 8.13 -1.08 1.00
CA LEU A 26 7.01 -0.20 0.66
C LEU A 26 7.13 0.33 -0.77
N ARG A 27 8.34 0.70 -1.20
CA ARG A 27 8.64 1.11 -2.57
C ARG A 27 8.24 0.03 -3.58
N LYS A 28 8.61 -1.23 -3.33
CA LYS A 28 8.20 -2.36 -4.19
C LYS A 28 6.70 -2.54 -4.27
N ILE A 29 5.99 -2.37 -3.16
CA ILE A 29 4.52 -2.45 -3.14
C ILE A 29 3.91 -1.31 -3.98
N ILE A 30 4.43 -0.10 -3.85
CA ILE A 30 3.97 1.06 -4.60
C ILE A 30 4.26 0.91 -6.09
N GLU A 31 5.43 0.40 -6.47
CA GLU A 31 5.76 0.07 -7.87
C GLU A 31 4.70 -0.86 -8.48
N ILE A 32 4.28 -1.91 -7.75
CA ILE A 32 3.24 -2.84 -8.20
C ILE A 32 1.89 -2.14 -8.36
N ILE A 33 1.53 -1.25 -7.43
CA ILE A 33 0.28 -0.46 -7.50
C ILE A 33 0.31 0.50 -8.67
N LYS A 34 1.44 1.18 -8.94
CA LYS A 34 1.61 2.07 -10.09
C LYS A 34 1.49 1.31 -11.41
N GLN A 35 2.04 0.10 -11.48
CA GLN A 35 1.90 -0.78 -12.66
C GLN A 35 0.48 -1.34 -12.83
N ASN A 36 -0.26 -1.51 -11.74
CA ASN A 36 -1.63 -2.05 -11.75
C ASN A 36 -2.56 -1.24 -10.82
N PRO A 37 -3.03 -0.04 -11.21
CA PRO A 37 -3.79 0.87 -10.33
C PRO A 37 -5.11 0.27 -9.79
N ASP A 38 -5.71 -0.64 -10.56
CA ASP A 38 -6.96 -1.34 -10.22
C ASP A 38 -6.75 -2.56 -9.32
N ILE A 39 -5.50 -2.88 -8.94
CA ILE A 39 -5.22 -4.00 -8.05
C ILE A 39 -6.02 -3.84 -6.75
N THR A 40 -6.58 -4.96 -6.29
CA THR A 40 -7.23 -5.03 -4.98
C THR A 40 -6.21 -5.45 -3.94
N LEU A 41 -6.42 -5.05 -2.69
CA LEU A 41 -5.53 -5.43 -1.59
C LEU A 41 -5.34 -6.96 -1.48
N VAL A 42 -6.40 -7.73 -1.73
CA VAL A 42 -6.36 -9.19 -1.71
C VAL A 42 -5.50 -9.75 -2.84
N ARG A 43 -5.63 -9.21 -4.06
CA ARG A 43 -4.78 -9.64 -5.19
C ARG A 43 -3.32 -9.25 -5.00
N LEU A 44 -3.08 -8.06 -4.45
CA LEU A 44 -1.73 -7.62 -4.11
C LEU A 44 -1.09 -8.52 -3.05
N ALA A 45 -1.85 -8.92 -2.03
CA ALA A 45 -1.38 -9.86 -1.02
C ALA A 45 -1.04 -11.23 -1.63
N GLY A 46 -1.88 -11.75 -2.51
CA GLY A 46 -1.59 -12.99 -3.25
C GLY A 46 -0.34 -12.89 -4.14
N TYR A 47 -0.12 -11.75 -4.80
CA TYR A 47 1.09 -11.50 -5.60
C TYR A 47 2.37 -11.49 -4.75
N LEU A 48 2.26 -11.04 -3.50
CA LEU A 48 3.38 -10.93 -2.56
C LEU A 48 3.54 -12.17 -1.67
N ASP A 49 2.78 -13.25 -1.95
CA ASP A 49 2.72 -14.47 -1.14
C ASP A 49 2.55 -14.18 0.37
N THR A 50 1.58 -13.32 0.68
CA THR A 50 1.32 -12.88 2.06
C THR A 50 -0.16 -12.81 2.38
N ASP A 51 -0.49 -12.75 3.67
CA ASP A 51 -1.85 -12.59 4.13
C ASP A 51 -2.35 -11.15 3.95
N ALA A 52 -3.61 -11.01 3.48
CA ALA A 52 -4.20 -9.71 3.18
C ALA A 52 -4.37 -8.83 4.43
N LEU A 53 -4.65 -9.44 5.60
CA LEU A 53 -4.78 -8.69 6.85
C LEU A 53 -3.41 -8.23 7.35
N TYR A 54 -2.38 -9.07 7.25
CA TYR A 54 -1.00 -8.69 7.54
C TYR A 54 -0.54 -7.52 6.64
N LEU A 55 -0.76 -7.63 5.33
CA LEU A 55 -0.43 -6.56 4.39
C LEU A 55 -1.19 -5.27 4.71
N ALA A 56 -2.50 -5.36 4.99
CA ALA A 56 -3.32 -4.20 5.36
C ALA A 56 -2.75 -3.43 6.56
N ARG A 57 -2.32 -4.17 7.60
CA ARG A 57 -1.73 -3.61 8.82
C ARG A 57 -0.39 -2.94 8.51
N TYR A 58 0.49 -3.64 7.81
CA TYR A 58 1.79 -3.11 7.40
C TYR A 58 1.66 -1.79 6.61
N LEU A 59 0.77 -1.76 5.62
CA LEU A 59 0.54 -0.57 4.81
C LEU A 59 -0.02 0.59 5.63
N ARG A 60 -0.95 0.31 6.54
CA ARG A 60 -1.52 1.33 7.41
C ARG A 60 -0.48 1.95 8.32
N ASP A 61 0.32 1.11 8.98
CA ASP A 61 1.33 1.58 9.92
C ASP A 61 2.40 2.40 9.20
N SER A 62 2.83 1.93 8.02
CA SER A 62 3.78 2.66 7.17
C SER A 62 3.20 4.00 6.69
N TYR A 63 1.96 4.00 6.19
CA TYR A 63 1.28 5.20 5.70
C TYR A 63 1.12 6.24 6.81
N ARG A 64 0.69 5.81 8.01
CA ARG A 64 0.55 6.69 9.17
C ARG A 64 1.88 7.35 9.52
N THR A 65 2.97 6.58 9.58
CA THR A 65 4.30 7.10 9.91
C THR A 65 4.84 8.10 8.89
N ILE A 66 4.49 7.96 7.61
CA ILE A 66 5.06 8.77 6.52
C ILE A 66 4.18 9.99 6.20
N VAL A 67 2.86 9.84 6.28
CA VAL A 67 1.89 10.81 5.74
C VAL A 67 1.08 11.50 6.83
N GLU A 68 0.82 10.82 7.94
CA GLU A 68 -0.01 11.35 9.04
C GLU A 68 0.83 11.85 10.23
N THR A 69 2.15 11.96 10.07
CA THR A 69 3.08 12.58 11.04
C THR A 69 3.24 14.06 10.74
#